data_AF-S7VBF8-F1
#
_entry.id   AF-S7VBF8-F1
#
_cell.length_a   1.000
_cell.length_b   1.000
_cell.length_c   1.000
_cell.angle_alpha   90.00
_cell.angle_beta   90.00
_cell.angle_gamma   90.00
#
_symmetry.space_group_name_H-M   'P 1'
#
loop_
_entity.id
_entity.type
_entity.pdbx_description
1 polymer ?
#
loop_
_entity_poly.entity_id
_entity_poly.type
_entity_poly.pdbx_seq_one_letter_code
_entity_poly.pdbx_strand_id
1 'polypeptide(L)'
;MDVSTYPIDVDRYAKCIEVSKRVRWDIDRDVIRGRRFDFSQKFLPDGISKVAEFDFLNDDEKRLLSQIQGRTYANMFGFVERFITAKVLEITRGHWLGNSLEGRDHPRHHGRVGVAPGEQQADHRGTGPGR
;
A
#
# COMPACT_ATOMS: atom_id res chain seq x y z
N MET A 1 -17.99 -10.83 17.77
CA MET A 1 -16.55 -10.69 17.53
C MET A 1 -16.30 -9.22 17.27
N ASP A 2 -15.69 -8.53 18.23
CA ASP A 2 -15.35 -7.11 18.14
C ASP A 2 -14.13 -6.95 17.24
N VAL A 3 -14.30 -6.37 16.06
CA VAL A 3 -13.19 -6.10 15.14
C VAL A 3 -12.52 -4.84 15.63
N SER A 4 -11.44 -5.01 16.40
CA SER A 4 -10.58 -3.92 16.85
C SER A 4 -10.19 -3.04 15.65
N THR A 5 -10.73 -1.83 15.62
CA THR A 5 -10.41 -0.85 14.59
C THR A 5 -9.09 -0.21 14.98
N TYR A 6 -7.98 -0.74 14.46
CA TYR A 6 -6.67 -0.13 14.64
C TYR A 6 -6.63 1.21 13.90
N PRO A 7 -6.38 2.34 14.59
CA PRO A 7 -6.26 3.62 13.91
C PRO A 7 -5.04 3.59 12.99
N ILE A 8 -5.27 3.73 11.68
CA ILE A 8 -4.21 3.83 10.69
C ILE A 8 -3.71 5.27 10.70
N ASP A 9 -2.46 5.45 11.13
CA ASP A 9 -1.73 6.71 10.95
C ASP A 9 -1.43 6.89 9.46
N VAL A 10 -2.17 7.80 8.83
CA VAL A 10 -2.15 8.04 7.39
C VAL A 10 -0.81 8.61 6.93
N ASP A 11 -0.17 9.46 7.74
CA ASP A 11 1.12 10.07 7.41
C ASP A 11 2.24 9.04 7.47
N ARG A 12 2.22 8.18 8.49
CA ARG A 12 3.16 7.06 8.60
C ARG A 12 2.95 6.06 7.46
N TYR A 13 1.70 5.75 7.11
CA TYR A 13 1.39 4.86 6.00
C TYR A 13 1.85 5.44 4.66
N ALA A 14 1.56 6.71 4.41
CA ALA A 14 2.03 7.44 3.22
C ALA A 14 3.57 7.44 3.14
N LYS A 15 4.26 7.63 4.26
CA LYS A 15 5.73 7.55 4.33
C LYS A 15 6.25 6.16 3.99
N CYS A 16 5.61 5.10 4.49
CA CYS A 16 5.96 3.73 4.13
C CYS A 16 5.80 3.47 2.62
N ILE A 17 4.72 3.95 2.01
CA ILE A 17 4.50 3.86 0.55
C ILE A 17 5.57 4.63 -0.23
N GLU A 18 5.88 5.85 0.20
CA GLU A 18 6.90 6.71 -0.40
C GLU A 18 8.28 6.02 -0.41
N VAL A 19 8.70 5.51 0.74
CA VAL A 19 9.95 4.75 0.87
C VAL A 19 9.91 3.48 0.01
N SER A 20 8.81 2.73 0.01
CA SER A 20 8.68 1.51 -0.79
C SER A 20 8.78 1.78 -2.29
N LYS A 21 8.25 2.91 -2.77
CA LYS A 21 8.38 3.35 -4.17
C LYS A 21 9.82 3.75 -4.52
N ARG A 22 10.55 4.38 -3.59
CA ARG A 22 11.97 4.75 -3.79
C ARG A 22 12.90 3.54 -3.86
N VAL A 23 12.63 2.52 -3.06
CA VAL A 23 13.41 1.27 -3.03
C VAL A 23 12.83 0.24 -4.00
N ARG A 24 12.05 0.65 -5.01
CA ARG A 24 11.57 -0.27 -6.05
C ARG A 24 12.72 -0.63 -7.00
N TRP A 25 12.97 -1.92 -7.17
CA TRP A 25 13.94 -2.43 -8.13
C TRP A 25 13.23 -2.88 -9.39
N ASP A 26 13.75 -2.45 -10.54
CA ASP A 26 13.41 -3.01 -11.83
C ASP A 26 14.24 -4.28 -12.08
N ILE A 27 13.58 -5.35 -12.51
CA ILE A 27 14.25 -6.64 -12.69
C ILE A 27 15.32 -6.53 -13.77
N ASP A 28 15.04 -5.90 -14.90
CA ASP A 28 15.99 -5.85 -16.02
C ASP A 28 17.12 -4.85 -15.74
N ARG A 29 16.78 -3.66 -15.25
CA ARG A 29 17.73 -2.57 -15.02
C ARG A 29 18.51 -2.71 -13.73
N ASP A 30 17.87 -3.09 -12.63
CA ASP A 30 18.48 -3.02 -11.30
C ASP A 30 19.00 -4.40 -10.83
N VAL A 31 18.36 -5.49 -11.26
CA VAL A 31 18.74 -6.87 -10.87
C VAL A 31 19.56 -7.58 -11.95
N ILE A 32 19.04 -7.80 -13.15
CA ILE A 32 19.71 -8.58 -14.20
C ILE A 32 20.84 -7.79 -14.84
N ARG A 33 20.65 -6.49 -15.11
CA ARG A 33 21.67 -5.57 -15.67
C ARG A 33 22.30 -6.10 -16.96
N GLY A 34 21.50 -6.75 -17.81
CA GLY A 34 21.97 -7.39 -19.05
C GLY A 34 22.88 -8.62 -18.84
N ARG A 35 23.05 -9.11 -17.61
CA ARG A 35 23.81 -10.33 -17.34
C ARG A 35 23.17 -11.53 -18.01
N ARG A 36 24.01 -12.37 -18.58
CA ARG A 36 23.63 -13.64 -19.18
C ARG A 36 23.79 -14.75 -18.15
N PHE A 37 22.97 -15.79 -18.27
CA PHE A 37 23.17 -16.98 -17.46
C PHE A 37 24.51 -17.63 -17.80
N ASP A 38 25.30 -17.88 -16.75
CA ASP A 38 26.52 -18.66 -16.83
C ASP A 38 26.21 -20.11 -16.44
N PHE A 39 26.05 -20.97 -17.45
CA PHE A 39 25.74 -22.39 -17.27
C PHE A 39 26.93 -23.21 -16.74
N SER A 40 28.10 -22.60 -16.55
CA SER A 40 29.19 -23.23 -15.79
C SER A 40 28.99 -23.15 -14.27
N GLN A 41 28.01 -22.36 -13.82
CA GLN A 41 27.71 -22.14 -12.40
C GLN A 41 26.49 -22.94 -11.94
N LYS A 42 26.44 -23.15 -10.62
CA LYS A 42 25.23 -23.58 -9.91
C LYS A 42 24.21 -22.44 -9.93
N PHE A 43 22.91 -22.76 -10.04
CA PHE A 43 21.84 -21.75 -9.99
C PHE A 43 21.18 -21.66 -8.62
N LEU A 44 21.44 -22.63 -7.73
CA LEU A 44 20.91 -22.64 -6.38
C LEU A 44 22.04 -22.86 -5.37
N PRO A 45 22.14 -22.06 -4.29
CA PRO A 45 23.14 -22.23 -3.24
C PRO A 45 23.07 -23.61 -2.58
N ASP A 46 24.21 -24.14 -2.17
CA ASP A 46 24.32 -25.50 -1.60
C ASP A 46 23.47 -25.73 -0.34
N GLY A 47 23.26 -24.68 0.46
CA GLY A 47 22.40 -24.74 1.65
C GLY A 47 20.92 -25.02 1.35
N ILE A 48 20.46 -24.75 0.14
CA ILE A 48 19.06 -24.96 -0.29
C ILE A 48 18.96 -26.13 -1.26
N SER A 49 19.94 -26.28 -2.15
CA SER A 49 19.95 -27.31 -3.18
C SER A 49 20.19 -28.72 -2.62
N LYS A 50 21.00 -28.80 -1.55
CA LYS A 50 21.45 -30.05 -0.92
C LYS A 50 22.08 -31.04 -1.91
N VAL A 51 22.53 -30.58 -3.07
CA VAL A 51 23.10 -31.44 -4.13
C VAL A 51 24.39 -32.14 -3.69
N ALA A 52 25.07 -31.59 -2.67
CA ALA A 52 26.25 -32.21 -2.07
C ALA A 52 25.95 -33.51 -1.31
N GLU A 53 24.70 -33.73 -0.89
CA GLU A 53 24.27 -34.93 -0.14
C GLU A 53 24.11 -36.18 -1.05
N PHE A 54 24.26 -36.01 -2.37
CA PHE A 54 24.17 -37.11 -3.35
C PHE A 54 25.56 -37.63 -3.71
N ASP A 55 25.99 -38.70 -3.04
CA ASP A 55 27.34 -39.29 -3.20
C ASP A 55 27.55 -40.02 -4.54
N PHE A 56 26.46 -40.39 -5.22
CA PHE A 56 26.51 -41.08 -6.51
C PHE A 56 26.62 -40.13 -7.71
N LEU A 57 26.49 -38.82 -7.50
CA LEU A 57 26.58 -37.83 -8.56
C LEU A 57 27.99 -37.25 -8.66
N ASN A 58 28.49 -37.13 -9.89
CA ASN A 58 29.71 -36.37 -10.17
C ASN A 58 29.45 -34.85 -10.13
N ASP A 59 30.51 -34.04 -10.25
CA ASP A 59 30.42 -32.59 -10.10
C ASP A 59 29.58 -31.92 -11.20
N ASP A 60 29.62 -32.45 -12.43
CA ASP A 60 28.82 -31.93 -13.54
C ASP A 60 27.34 -32.25 -13.37
N GLU A 61 27.02 -33.46 -12.89
CA GLU A 61 25.66 -33.87 -12.55
C GLU A 61 25.10 -33.07 -11.36
N LYS A 62 25.91 -32.81 -10.34
CA LYS A 62 25.54 -31.93 -9.21
C LYS A 62 25.26 -30.51 -9.67
N ARG A 63 26.07 -29.98 -10.59
CA ARG A 63 25.85 -28.66 -11.20
C ARG A 63 24.54 -28.65 -11.99
N LEU A 64 24.32 -29.65 -12.85
CA LEU A 64 23.10 -29.77 -13.64
C LEU A 64 21.85 -29.88 -12.76
N LEU A 65 21.90 -30.68 -11.70
CA LEU A 65 20.81 -30.82 -10.74
C LEU A 65 20.51 -29.49 -10.04
N SER A 66 21.55 -28.75 -9.61
CA SER A 66 21.39 -27.40 -9.05
C SER A 66 20.74 -26.43 -10.04
N GLN A 67 21.05 -26.54 -11.34
CA GLN A 67 20.42 -25.73 -12.39
C GLN A 67 18.94 -26.05 -12.57
N ILE A 68 18.59 -27.34 -12.59
CA ILE A 68 17.19 -27.80 -12.66
C ILE A 68 16.41 -27.31 -11.44
N GLN A 69 16.97 -27.49 -10.24
CA GLN A 69 16.37 -27.00 -8.99
C GLN A 69 16.22 -25.48 -8.99
N GLY A 70 17.25 -24.73 -9.40
CA GLY A 70 17.21 -23.27 -9.49
C GLY A 70 16.13 -22.76 -10.44
N ARG A 71 16.01 -23.36 -11.63
CA ARG A 71 14.94 -23.05 -12.59
C ARG A 71 13.55 -23.38 -12.03
N THR A 72 13.42 -24.51 -11.34
CA THR A 72 12.15 -24.94 -10.74
C THR A 72 11.73 -23.98 -9.61
N TYR A 73 12.67 -23.61 -8.74
CA TYR A 73 12.46 -22.64 -7.68
C TYR A 73 12.01 -21.27 -8.23
N ALA A 74 12.70 -20.76 -9.25
CA ALA A 74 12.33 -19.48 -9.87
C ALA A 74 10.91 -19.50 -10.49
N ASN A 75 10.53 -20.60 -11.14
CA ASN A 75 9.18 -20.77 -11.69
C ASN A 75 8.11 -20.80 -10.59
N MET A 76 8.34 -21.54 -9.50
CA MET A 76 7.42 -21.59 -8.36
C MET A 76 7.31 -20.22 -7.68
N PHE A 77 8.43 -19.53 -7.49
CA PHE A 77 8.46 -18.19 -6.92
C PHE A 77 7.64 -17.21 -7.77
N GLY A 78 7.91 -17.15 -9.08
CA GLY A 78 7.18 -16.28 -10.00
C GLY A 78 5.69 -16.62 -10.08
N PHE A 79 5.32 -17.90 -9.98
CA PHE A 79 3.92 -18.32 -9.84
C PHE A 79 3.32 -17.74 -8.55
N VAL A 80 3.85 -18.09 -7.39
CA VAL A 80 3.32 -17.65 -6.08
C VAL A 80 3.21 -16.13 -5.98
N GLU A 81 4.23 -15.39 -6.43
CA GLU A 81 4.25 -13.93 -6.36
C GLU A 81 3.13 -13.30 -7.21
N ARG A 82 2.86 -13.82 -8.42
CA ARG A 82 1.76 -13.32 -9.27
C ARG A 82 0.40 -13.53 -8.62
N PHE A 83 0.21 -14.64 -7.92
CA PHE A 83 -1.06 -14.93 -7.22
C PHE A 83 -1.22 -14.10 -5.95
N ILE A 84 -0.19 -14.02 -5.10
CA ILE A 84 -0.24 -13.22 -3.86
C ILE A 84 -0.42 -11.75 -4.20
N THR A 85 0.32 -11.22 -5.17
CA THR A 85 0.21 -9.81 -5.56
C THR A 85 -1.20 -9.47 -6.05
N ALA A 86 -1.79 -10.34 -6.89
CA ALA A 86 -3.16 -10.16 -7.35
C ALA A 86 -4.17 -10.21 -6.20
N LYS A 87 -4.01 -11.15 -5.25
CA LYS A 87 -4.90 -11.27 -4.08
C LYS A 87 -4.77 -10.11 -3.11
N VAL A 88 -3.56 -9.60 -2.87
CA VAL A 88 -3.37 -8.38 -2.06
C VAL A 88 -4.06 -7.19 -2.73
N LEU A 89 -3.92 -7.03 -4.05
CA LEU A 89 -4.62 -5.97 -4.79
C LEU A 89 -6.14 -6.14 -4.78
N GLU A 90 -6.64 -7.37 -4.85
CA GLU A 90 -8.07 -7.68 -4.76
C GLU A 90 -8.64 -7.34 -3.38
N ILE A 91 -8.00 -7.80 -2.31
CA ILE A 91 -8.43 -7.57 -0.93
C ILE A 91 -8.34 -6.09 -0.56
N THR A 92 -7.25 -5.41 -0.94
CA THR A 92 -7.06 -3.99 -0.64
C THR A 92 -7.98 -3.06 -1.44
N ARG A 93 -8.60 -3.54 -2.53
CA ARG A 93 -9.56 -2.77 -3.33
C ARG A 93 -10.74 -2.24 -2.49
N GLY A 94 -11.21 -3.01 -1.52
CA GLY A 94 -12.27 -2.60 -0.59
C GLY A 94 -11.83 -1.61 0.50
N HIS A 95 -10.52 -1.49 0.75
CA HIS A 95 -9.94 -0.58 1.73
C HIS A 95 -9.47 0.75 1.13
N TRP A 96 -9.45 0.88 -0.21
CA TRP A 96 -8.94 2.05 -0.94
C TRP A 96 -9.97 3.19 -1.08
N LEU A 97 -11.28 2.89 -1.03
CA LEU A 97 -12.36 3.88 -1.20
C LEU A 97 -12.82 4.57 0.11
N GLY A 98 -12.22 4.23 1.26
CA GLY A 98 -12.65 4.73 2.57
C GLY A 98 -11.87 5.92 3.12
N ASN A 99 -10.78 6.33 2.46
CA ASN A 99 -9.96 7.45 2.95
C ASN A 99 -9.78 8.49 1.84
N SER A 100 -10.86 9.18 1.52
CA SER A 100 -10.81 10.43 0.76
C SER A 100 -9.88 11.39 1.48
N LEU A 101 -8.61 11.47 1.05
CA LEU A 101 -7.77 12.64 1.21
C LEU A 101 -8.25 13.74 0.24
N GLU A 102 -9.55 13.95 0.19
CA GLU A 102 -10.19 14.96 -0.63
C GLU A 102 -10.57 16.11 0.28
N GLY A 103 -9.70 17.12 0.28
CA GLY A 103 -10.04 18.49 0.63
C GLY A 103 -10.25 18.79 2.11
N ARG A 104 -9.16 19.07 2.83
CA ARG A 104 -9.21 20.12 3.87
C ARG A 104 -7.95 20.99 3.80
N ASP A 105 -7.80 21.67 2.68
CA ASP A 105 -7.13 22.96 2.65
C ASP A 105 -8.04 24.00 3.34
N HIS A 106 -7.53 24.59 4.42
CA HIS A 106 -7.99 25.82 5.06
C HIS A 106 -7.43 27.03 4.27
N PRO A 107 -7.94 28.29 4.32
CA PRO A 107 -9.01 28.90 5.14
C PRO A 107 -10.13 29.57 4.31
N ARG A 108 -11.28 29.86 4.92
CA ARG A 108 -12.10 31.01 4.50
C ARG A 108 -12.39 31.92 5.68
N HIS A 109 -11.71 33.06 5.71
CA HIS A 109 -12.21 34.27 6.34
C HIS A 109 -13.50 34.69 5.63
N HIS A 110 -14.60 34.81 6.36
CA HIS A 110 -15.62 35.83 6.11
C HIS A 110 -16.40 36.09 7.39
N GLY A 111 -16.14 37.24 7.99
CA GLY A 111 -16.97 37.79 9.04
C GLY A 111 -18.29 38.31 8.48
N ARG A 112 -19.39 37.98 9.16
CA ARG A 112 -20.49 38.90 9.43
C ARG A 112 -21.38 38.32 10.53
N VAL A 113 -21.24 38.89 11.73
CA VAL A 113 -22.24 38.76 12.79
C VAL A 113 -23.40 39.69 12.39
N GLY A 114 -24.54 39.09 12.05
CA GLY A 114 -25.80 39.79 11.75
C GLY A 114 -26.69 39.77 12.98
N VAL A 115 -27.02 40.97 13.46
CA VAL A 115 -27.68 41.36 14.70
C VAL A 115 -29.17 40.96 14.73
N ALA A 116 -29.69 40.65 15.93
CA ALA A 116 -31.09 40.33 16.23
C ALA A 116 -32.05 41.49 15.91
N PRO A 117 -33.32 41.24 15.52
CA PRO A 117 -34.28 42.30 15.31
C PRO A 117 -35.01 42.66 16.62
N GLY A 118 -34.74 43.86 17.13
CA GLY A 118 -35.55 44.56 18.11
C GLY A 118 -36.19 45.81 17.49
N GLU A 119 -37.52 45.88 17.61
CA GLU A 119 -38.40 47.06 17.77
C GLU A 119 -38.39 48.24 16.78
N GLN A 120 -39.57 48.49 16.19
CA GLN A 120 -40.28 49.79 16.08
C GLN A 120 -41.55 49.61 15.19
N GLN A 121 -42.72 50.24 15.37
CA GLN A 121 -43.09 51.43 16.14
C GLN A 121 -44.63 51.53 16.33
N ALA A 122 -44.98 52.31 17.36
CA ALA A 122 -46.23 52.89 17.84
C ALA A 122 -47.42 53.19 16.89
N ASP A 123 -48.62 53.14 17.48
CA ASP A 123 -49.73 54.06 17.15
C ASP A 123 -50.41 54.58 18.44
N HIS A 124 -50.88 55.83 18.40
CA HIS A 124 -51.24 56.72 19.50
C HIS A 124 -52.76 56.98 19.62
N ARG A 125 -53.17 57.45 20.82
CA ARG A 125 -54.43 58.13 21.26
C ARG A 125 -55.48 57.17 21.86
N GLY A 126 -55.83 57.23 23.16
CA GLY A 126 -56.51 58.34 23.89
C GLY A 126 -58.03 58.12 23.77
N THR A 127 -58.93 58.07 24.76
CA THR A 127 -59.05 58.66 26.11
C THR A 127 -60.24 57.95 26.80
N GLY A 128 -60.31 57.91 28.14
CA GLY A 128 -61.42 57.31 28.94
C GLY A 128 -62.80 58.01 28.79
N PRO A 129 -63.81 57.74 29.64
CA PRO A 129 -63.68 57.72 31.11
C PRO A 129 -64.51 56.65 31.86
N GLY A 130 -64.24 56.51 33.16
CA GLY A 130 -65.11 55.88 34.13
C GLY A 130 -65.98 56.89 34.89
N ARG A 131 -67.20 56.48 35.20
CA ARG A 131 -67.94 56.81 36.42
C ARG A 131 -68.72 55.58 36.84
#